data_AF-A0A3L6ZVS9-F1
#
_entry.id   AF-A0A3L6ZVS9-F1
#
_cell.length_a   1.000
_cell.length_b   1.000
_cell.length_c   1.000
_cell.angle_alpha   90.00
_cell.angle_beta   90.00
_cell.angle_gamma   90.00
#
_symmetry.space_group_name_H-M   'P 1'
#
loop_
_entity.id
_entity.type
_entity.pdbx_description
1 polymer ?
#
loop_
_entity_poly.entity_id
_entity_poly.type
_entity_poly.pdbx_seq_one_letter_code
_entity_poly.pdbx_strand_id
1 'polypeptide(L)'
;MKIAAGPDHTPSGRARAAAIGTGAGLELTEVSPASDVMRQLENVSLTELDVLAARRMTDLDRRFARGTSKLASELARRQDAAPQNSQRPRHPVTLDVWAFLCASVGIALLLAGGRGGPSVSTDAALAGAAGLGVAAAAFHAASFVGALRTRRSGTGSWYFLLMSTGLLFAATAAGYWRFSIDPHAAFVVAAASLGVLISAGVFVLVLAIRGNGARAAEARELTARRDREAALRADLRTQLTELISTCRSEAEAIVAPLDAEKRVALDTAVAAGVAAVEKRGVLEAAAIRELRTSCRGELRYDVAL
;
A
#
# COMPACT_ATOMS: atom_id res chain seq x y z
N MET A 1 70.45 26.07 1.70
CA MET A 1 69.69 25.43 0.61
C MET A 1 68.81 24.35 1.24
N LYS A 2 67.53 24.66 1.49
CA LYS A 2 66.57 23.69 2.06
C LYS A 2 66.14 22.77 0.93
N ILE A 3 66.56 21.51 0.97
CA ILE A 3 66.01 20.47 0.10
C ILE A 3 64.59 20.24 0.59
N ALA A 4 63.60 20.62 -0.23
CA ALA A 4 62.21 20.30 0.02
C ALA A 4 62.09 18.77 0.07
N ALA A 5 61.61 18.24 1.19
CA ALA A 5 61.27 16.84 1.32
C ALA A 5 60.28 16.49 0.20
N GLY A 6 60.66 15.57 -0.67
CA GLY A 6 59.76 14.99 -1.68
C GLY A 6 58.57 14.29 -1.01
N PRO A 7 57.58 13.85 -1.80
CA PRO A 7 56.45 13.11 -1.26
C PRO A 7 56.94 11.94 -0.40
N ASP A 8 56.47 11.87 0.85
CA ASP A 8 56.85 10.85 1.82
C ASP A 8 56.65 9.44 1.20
N HIS A 9 57.75 8.77 0.86
CA HIS A 9 57.72 7.43 0.25
C HIS A 9 57.43 6.33 1.28
N THR A 10 57.11 6.68 2.52
CA THR A 10 56.75 5.72 3.56
C THR A 10 55.37 5.09 3.29
N PRO A 11 55.10 3.85 3.75
CA PRO A 11 53.76 3.26 3.64
C PRO A 11 52.65 4.15 4.21
N SER A 12 52.92 4.82 5.33
CA SER A 12 52.01 5.81 5.95
C SER A 12 51.76 7.02 5.04
N GLY A 13 52.82 7.59 4.45
CA GLY A 13 52.71 8.70 3.50
C GLY A 13 51.90 8.35 2.26
N ARG A 14 52.14 7.16 1.69
CA ARG A 14 51.37 6.66 0.54
C ARG A 14 49.91 6.38 0.89
N ALA A 15 49.63 5.75 2.02
CA ALA A 15 48.26 5.50 2.50
C ALA A 15 47.46 6.82 2.61
N ARG A 16 48.08 7.84 3.21
CA ARG A 16 47.48 9.17 3.32
C ARG A 16 47.24 9.82 1.96
N ALA A 17 48.23 9.78 1.07
CA ALA A 17 48.10 10.34 -0.28
C ALA A 17 46.98 9.65 -1.08
N ALA A 18 46.90 8.32 -0.98
CA ALA A 18 45.87 7.51 -1.62
C ALA A 18 44.47 7.84 -1.06
N ALA A 19 44.31 7.94 0.25
CA ALA A 19 43.05 8.32 0.88
C ALA A 19 42.58 9.73 0.47
N ILE A 20 43.49 10.70 0.40
CA ILE A 20 43.19 12.06 -0.08
C ILE A 20 42.78 12.03 -1.55
N GLY A 21 43.54 11.33 -2.38
CA GLY A 21 43.26 11.20 -3.81
C GLY A 21 41.90 10.56 -4.07
N THR A 22 41.60 9.46 -3.38
CA THR A 22 40.28 8.81 -3.43
C THR A 22 39.19 9.78 -2.95
N GLY A 23 39.31 10.37 -1.77
CA GLY A 23 38.28 11.30 -1.25
C GLY A 23 37.97 12.48 -2.18
N ALA A 24 39.02 13.02 -2.83
CA ALA A 24 38.87 14.07 -3.84
C ALA A 24 38.19 13.57 -5.13
N GLY A 25 38.45 12.32 -5.54
CA GLY A 25 37.99 11.72 -6.79
C GLY A 25 36.69 10.91 -6.74
N LEU A 26 36.14 10.65 -5.55
CA LEU A 26 34.88 9.88 -5.41
C LEU A 26 33.74 10.52 -6.21
N GLU A 27 32.95 9.74 -6.95
CA GLU A 27 31.69 10.23 -7.49
C GLU A 27 30.66 10.29 -6.35
N LEU A 28 30.40 11.50 -5.86
CA LEU A 28 29.50 11.73 -4.72
C LEU A 28 28.26 12.47 -5.20
N THR A 29 27.13 12.08 -4.64
CA THR A 29 25.85 12.78 -4.67
C THR A 29 25.49 13.23 -3.26
N GLU A 30 24.52 14.14 -3.12
CA GLU A 30 24.07 14.63 -1.80
C GLU A 30 23.65 13.49 -0.86
N VAL A 31 23.04 12.44 -1.42
CA VAL A 31 22.51 11.26 -0.70
C VAL A 31 23.49 10.08 -0.64
N SER A 32 24.76 10.28 -0.99
CA SER A 32 25.74 9.20 -0.93
C SER A 32 25.97 8.74 0.52
N PRO A 33 25.85 7.44 0.81
CA PRO A 33 25.92 6.94 2.18
C PRO A 33 27.34 7.02 2.75
N ALA A 34 27.45 7.45 4.00
CA ALA A 34 28.72 7.59 4.72
C ALA A 34 29.48 6.26 4.83
N SER A 35 28.77 5.13 4.93
CA SER A 35 29.33 3.77 4.92
C SER A 35 30.19 3.49 3.68
N ASP A 36 29.75 3.96 2.52
CA ASP A 36 30.40 3.66 1.24
C ASP A 36 31.66 4.49 1.06
N VAL A 37 31.62 5.74 1.50
CA VAL A 37 32.79 6.62 1.57
C VAL A 37 33.82 6.01 2.53
N MET A 38 33.40 5.61 3.73
CA MET A 38 34.29 4.99 4.72
C MET A 38 34.94 3.71 4.19
N ARG A 39 34.17 2.81 3.56
CA ARG A 39 34.71 1.59 2.93
C ARG A 39 35.82 1.88 1.93
N GLN A 40 35.60 2.85 1.04
CA GLN A 40 36.56 3.18 -0.02
C GLN A 40 37.84 3.82 0.53
N LEU A 41 37.71 4.74 1.48
CA LEU A 41 38.85 5.38 2.13
C LEU A 41 39.69 4.37 2.94
N GLU A 42 39.03 3.48 3.67
CA GLU A 42 39.73 2.45 4.46
C GLU A 42 40.38 1.39 3.56
N ASN A 43 39.72 0.94 2.50
CA ASN A 43 40.28 -0.07 1.58
C ASN A 43 41.53 0.44 0.86
N VAL A 44 41.51 1.69 0.37
CA VAL A 44 42.70 2.25 -0.30
C VAL A 44 43.85 2.46 0.69
N SER A 45 43.54 2.89 1.91
CA SER A 45 44.55 3.09 2.96
C SER A 45 45.16 1.76 3.43
N LEU A 46 44.33 0.74 3.66
CA LEU A 46 44.78 -0.60 4.04
C LEU A 46 45.63 -1.24 2.95
N THR A 47 45.33 -0.99 1.67
CA THR A 47 46.13 -1.55 0.56
C THR A 47 47.58 -1.10 0.62
N GLU A 48 47.83 0.15 1.03
CA GLU A 48 49.18 0.71 1.17
C GLU A 48 49.90 0.27 2.46
N LEU A 49 49.16 -0.07 3.52
CA LEU A 49 49.70 -0.43 4.84
C LEU A 49 49.86 -1.93 5.05
N ASP A 50 48.88 -2.72 4.61
CA ASP A 50 48.83 -4.17 4.77
C ASP A 50 47.93 -4.83 3.71
N VAL A 51 48.55 -5.30 2.63
CA VAL A 51 47.86 -5.90 1.48
C VAL A 51 47.02 -7.14 1.87
N LEU A 52 47.47 -7.92 2.87
CA LEU A 52 46.74 -9.11 3.29
C LEU A 52 45.47 -8.73 4.06
N ALA A 53 45.56 -7.77 4.97
CA ALA A 53 44.38 -7.23 5.65
C ALA A 53 43.40 -6.60 4.66
N ALA A 54 43.89 -5.83 3.69
CA ALA A 54 43.07 -5.20 2.65
C ALA A 54 42.30 -6.22 1.80
N ARG A 55 42.94 -7.34 1.41
CA ARG A 55 42.27 -8.43 0.67
C ARG A 55 41.17 -9.08 1.49
N ARG A 56 41.44 -9.41 2.76
CA ARG A 56 40.43 -9.99 3.66
C ARG A 56 39.25 -9.05 3.85
N MET A 57 39.52 -7.75 4.00
CA MET A 57 38.48 -6.73 4.13
C MET A 57 37.63 -6.61 2.85
N THR A 58 38.26 -6.65 1.67
CA THR A 58 37.56 -6.63 0.37
C THR A 58 36.66 -7.87 0.20
N ASP A 59 37.12 -9.05 0.63
CA ASP A 59 36.31 -10.26 0.55
C ASP A 59 35.14 -10.25 1.55
N LEU A 60 35.33 -9.64 2.72
CA LEU A 60 34.26 -9.37 3.67
C LEU A 60 33.22 -8.41 3.08
N ASP A 61 33.63 -7.31 2.46
CA ASP A 61 32.72 -6.38 1.78
C ASP A 61 31.90 -7.06 0.68
N ARG A 62 32.52 -7.93 -0.11
CA ARG A 62 31.80 -8.71 -1.15
C ARG A 62 30.77 -9.65 -0.54
N ARG A 63 31.07 -10.29 0.61
CA ARG A 63 30.09 -11.11 1.34
C ARG A 63 28.94 -10.25 1.86
N PHE A 64 29.24 -9.10 2.44
CA PHE A 64 28.25 -8.15 2.92
C PHE A 64 27.33 -7.63 1.80
N ALA A 65 27.90 -7.21 0.67
CA ALA A 65 27.15 -6.74 -0.49
C ALA A 65 26.21 -7.82 -1.07
N ARG A 66 26.66 -9.09 -1.10
CA ARG A 66 25.81 -10.22 -1.50
C ARG A 66 24.68 -10.46 -0.50
N GLY A 67 24.96 -10.37 0.80
CA GLY A 67 23.96 -10.53 1.86
C GLY A 67 22.87 -9.45 1.80
N THR A 68 23.27 -8.19 1.72
CA THR A 68 22.35 -7.03 1.62
C THR A 68 21.54 -7.06 0.32
N SER A 69 22.15 -7.37 -0.82
CA SER A 69 21.45 -7.55 -2.09
C SER A 69 20.43 -8.68 -2.04
N LYS A 70 20.76 -9.82 -1.41
CA LYS A 70 19.82 -10.92 -1.20
C LYS A 70 18.63 -10.48 -0.36
N LEU A 71 18.85 -9.78 0.75
CA LEU A 71 17.78 -9.26 1.61
C LEU A 71 16.89 -8.24 0.87
N ALA A 72 17.48 -7.33 0.10
CA ALA A 72 16.75 -6.38 -0.73
C ALA A 72 15.91 -7.07 -1.82
N SER A 73 16.48 -8.09 -2.48
CA SER A 73 15.75 -8.88 -3.48
C SER A 73 14.59 -9.67 -2.88
N GLU A 74 14.75 -10.18 -1.65
CA GLU A 74 13.69 -10.90 -0.95
C GLU A 74 12.57 -9.94 -0.51
N LEU A 75 12.93 -8.72 -0.08
CA LEU A 75 11.97 -7.66 0.21
C LEU A 75 11.16 -7.30 -1.05
N ALA A 76 11.84 -7.06 -2.18
CA ALA A 76 11.19 -6.72 -3.45
C ALA A 76 10.30 -7.85 -3.97
N ARG A 77 10.81 -9.09 -4.02
CA ARG A 77 10.05 -10.27 -4.46
C ARG A 77 8.77 -10.46 -3.66
N ARG A 78 8.80 -10.21 -2.35
CA ARG A 78 7.63 -10.38 -1.48
C ARG A 78 6.67 -9.20 -1.51
N GLN A 79 7.14 -8.02 -1.86
CA GLN A 79 6.27 -6.88 -2.19
C GLN A 79 5.52 -7.12 -3.51
N ASP A 80 6.18 -7.67 -4.52
CA ASP A 80 5.56 -7.97 -5.83
C ASP A 80 4.63 -9.19 -5.79
N ALA A 81 4.90 -10.16 -4.91
CA ALA A 81 4.04 -11.34 -4.72
C ALA A 81 2.72 -11.02 -3.97
N ALA A 82 2.54 -9.79 -3.48
CA ALA A 82 1.24 -9.36 -2.98
C ALA A 82 0.27 -9.25 -4.17
N PRO A 83 -0.76 -10.10 -4.28
CA PRO A 83 -1.65 -10.06 -5.43
C PRO A 83 -2.33 -8.69 -5.50
N GLN A 84 -2.00 -7.93 -6.55
CA GLN A 84 -2.71 -6.73 -6.99
C GLN A 84 -4.12 -7.08 -7.50
N ASN A 85 -4.84 -7.99 -6.85
CA ASN A 85 -6.24 -8.24 -7.14
C ASN A 85 -7.09 -7.17 -6.45
N SER A 86 -6.88 -5.93 -6.89
CA SER A 86 -7.92 -4.91 -6.91
C SER A 86 -8.69 -5.04 -8.21
N GLN A 87 -9.24 -6.24 -8.47
CA GLN A 87 -10.43 -6.30 -9.33
C GLN A 87 -11.52 -5.52 -8.61
N ARG A 88 -11.60 -4.21 -8.90
CA ARG A 88 -12.75 -3.37 -8.58
C ARG A 88 -13.97 -4.20 -8.97
N PRO A 89 -14.91 -4.48 -8.06
CA PRO A 89 -16.18 -5.04 -8.45
C PRO A 89 -16.77 -4.07 -9.47
N ARG A 90 -16.82 -4.47 -10.75
CA ARG A 90 -17.57 -3.73 -11.76
C ARG A 90 -19.01 -3.75 -11.28
N HIS A 91 -19.47 -2.64 -10.73
CA HIS A 91 -20.87 -2.47 -10.35
C HIS A 91 -21.70 -2.74 -11.61
N PRO A 92 -22.70 -3.64 -11.57
CA PRO A 92 -23.52 -3.91 -12.72
C PRO A 92 -24.49 -2.73 -12.90
N VAL A 93 -24.04 -1.72 -13.65
CA VAL A 93 -24.86 -0.61 -14.20
C VAL A 93 -26.18 -1.11 -14.81
N THR A 94 -26.23 -2.39 -15.18
CA THR A 94 -27.41 -3.07 -15.71
C THR A 94 -28.58 -3.16 -14.73
N LEU A 95 -28.37 -3.34 -13.42
CA LEU A 95 -29.48 -3.57 -12.48
C LEU A 95 -30.31 -2.30 -12.21
N ASP A 96 -29.66 -1.13 -12.15
CA ASP A 96 -30.36 0.15 -11.98
C ASP A 96 -31.17 0.54 -13.22
N VAL A 97 -30.68 0.19 -14.41
CA VAL A 97 -31.41 0.38 -15.68
C VAL A 97 -32.66 -0.51 -15.73
N TRP A 98 -32.57 -1.77 -15.28
CA TRP A 98 -33.73 -2.66 -15.20
C TRP A 98 -34.77 -2.18 -14.17
N ALA A 99 -34.32 -1.67 -13.03
CA ALA A 99 -35.20 -1.11 -12.02
C ALA A 99 -35.99 0.11 -12.55
N PHE A 100 -35.31 1.01 -13.28
CA PHE A 100 -35.94 2.17 -13.91
C PHE A 100 -36.93 1.78 -15.03
N LEU A 101 -36.59 0.79 -15.84
CA LEU A 101 -37.48 0.25 -16.88
C LEU A 101 -38.75 -0.36 -16.27
N CYS A 102 -38.61 -1.19 -15.23
CA CYS A 102 -39.76 -1.78 -14.54
C CYS A 102 -40.68 -0.70 -13.94
N ALA A 103 -40.11 0.32 -13.27
CA ALA A 103 -40.88 1.42 -12.71
C ALA A 103 -41.63 2.23 -13.80
N SER A 104 -40.95 2.53 -14.91
CA SER A 104 -41.54 3.30 -16.03
C SER A 104 -42.68 2.55 -16.71
N VAL A 105 -42.54 1.24 -16.93
CA VAL A 105 -43.60 0.39 -17.52
C VAL A 105 -44.77 0.24 -16.55
N GLY A 106 -44.51 0.14 -15.24
CA GLY A 106 -45.56 0.13 -14.21
C GLY A 106 -46.41 1.41 -14.23
N ILE A 107 -45.77 2.59 -14.34
CA ILE A 107 -46.47 3.88 -14.48
C ILE A 107 -47.31 3.92 -15.77
N ALA A 108 -46.75 3.47 -16.89
CA ALA A 108 -47.47 3.45 -18.17
C ALA A 108 -48.71 2.56 -18.12
N LEU A 109 -48.65 1.40 -17.45
CA LEU A 109 -49.79 0.51 -17.25
C LEU A 109 -50.88 1.11 -16.35
N LEU A 110 -50.50 1.84 -15.29
CA LEU A 110 -51.45 2.58 -14.45
C LEU A 110 -52.17 3.68 -15.23
N LEU A 111 -51.43 4.44 -16.04
CA LEU A 111 -51.99 5.52 -16.86
C LEU A 111 -52.86 4.98 -18.01
N ALA A 112 -52.49 3.85 -18.61
CA ALA A 112 -53.28 3.19 -19.65
C ALA A 112 -54.57 2.59 -19.09
N GLY A 113 -54.53 1.97 -17.90
CA GLY A 113 -55.72 1.46 -17.20
C GLY A 113 -56.70 2.56 -16.78
N GLY A 114 -56.22 3.78 -16.55
CA GLY A 114 -57.05 4.95 -16.24
C GLY A 114 -57.67 5.65 -17.45
N ARG A 115 -57.23 5.34 -18.68
CA ARG A 115 -57.70 5.98 -19.93
C ARG A 115 -58.38 5.01 -20.91
N GLY A 116 -58.30 3.70 -20.68
CA GLY A 116 -58.92 2.69 -21.54
C GLY A 116 -60.43 2.58 -21.30
N GLY A 117 -61.22 2.64 -22.38
CA GLY A 117 -62.60 2.16 -22.38
C GLY A 117 -62.69 0.66 -22.02
N PRO A 118 -63.90 0.11 -21.87
CA PRO A 118 -64.22 -1.09 -21.08
C PRO A 118 -63.62 -2.44 -21.54
N SER A 119 -62.65 -2.47 -22.46
CA SER A 119 -62.14 -3.70 -23.08
C SER A 119 -60.83 -4.24 -22.51
N VAL A 120 -60.17 -3.55 -21.57
CA VAL A 120 -59.05 -4.11 -20.79
C VAL A 120 -59.46 -4.07 -19.32
N SER A 121 -59.61 -5.24 -18.68
CA SER A 121 -59.99 -5.28 -17.27
C SER A 121 -58.96 -4.50 -16.47
N THR A 122 -59.41 -3.37 -15.91
CA THR A 122 -58.56 -2.41 -15.18
C THR A 122 -57.76 -3.10 -14.06
N ASP A 123 -58.26 -4.23 -13.56
CA ASP A 123 -57.65 -5.04 -12.51
C ASP A 123 -56.38 -5.79 -12.99
N ALA A 124 -56.33 -6.24 -14.25
CA ALA A 124 -55.14 -6.87 -14.82
C ALA A 124 -54.00 -5.86 -15.04
N ALA A 125 -54.35 -4.63 -15.43
CA ALA A 125 -53.40 -3.53 -15.58
C ALA A 125 -52.83 -3.08 -14.21
N LEU A 126 -53.68 -3.03 -13.18
CA LEU A 126 -53.27 -2.74 -11.80
C LEU A 126 -52.36 -3.84 -11.22
N ALA A 127 -52.70 -5.11 -11.44
CA ALA A 127 -51.87 -6.23 -11.01
C ALA A 127 -50.50 -6.26 -11.73
N GLY A 128 -50.47 -5.96 -13.03
CA GLY A 128 -49.24 -5.85 -13.81
C GLY A 128 -48.36 -4.69 -13.34
N ALA A 129 -48.94 -3.53 -13.04
CA ALA A 129 -48.23 -2.39 -12.49
C ALA A 129 -47.67 -2.65 -11.08
N ALA A 130 -48.44 -3.33 -10.23
CA ALA A 130 -47.99 -3.73 -8.90
C ALA A 130 -46.82 -4.73 -8.99
N GLY A 131 -46.90 -5.73 -9.88
CA GLY A 131 -45.81 -6.70 -10.10
C GLY A 131 -44.52 -6.05 -10.61
N LEU A 132 -44.63 -5.07 -11.51
CA LEU A 132 -43.48 -4.31 -12.00
C LEU A 132 -42.90 -3.35 -10.95
N GLY A 133 -43.73 -2.80 -10.07
CA GLY A 133 -43.28 -2.04 -8.89
C GLY A 133 -42.46 -2.91 -7.93
N VAL A 134 -42.89 -4.15 -7.69
CA VAL A 134 -42.15 -5.13 -6.88
C VAL A 134 -40.81 -5.50 -7.54
N ALA A 135 -40.80 -5.73 -8.86
CA ALA A 135 -39.56 -5.99 -9.60
C ALA A 135 -38.59 -4.81 -9.53
N ALA A 136 -39.08 -3.58 -9.69
CA ALA A 136 -38.25 -2.37 -9.56
C ALA A 136 -37.64 -2.23 -8.16
N ALA A 137 -38.42 -2.49 -7.11
CA ALA A 137 -37.93 -2.48 -5.73
C ALA A 137 -36.87 -3.57 -5.48
N ALA A 138 -37.06 -4.77 -6.04
CA ALA A 138 -36.11 -5.87 -5.93
C ALA A 138 -34.78 -5.57 -6.65
N PHE A 139 -34.83 -5.02 -7.87
CA PHE A 139 -33.64 -4.61 -8.60
C PHE A 139 -32.88 -3.48 -7.89
N HIS A 140 -33.58 -2.50 -7.33
CA HIS A 140 -32.94 -1.42 -6.56
C HIS A 140 -32.32 -1.91 -5.24
N ALA A 141 -32.96 -2.85 -4.53
CA ALA A 141 -32.37 -3.45 -3.34
C ALA A 141 -31.06 -4.18 -3.68
N ALA A 142 -31.01 -4.89 -4.82
CA ALA A 142 -29.80 -5.54 -5.30
C ALA A 142 -28.69 -4.53 -5.68
N SER A 143 -29.04 -3.43 -6.36
CA SER A 143 -28.09 -2.36 -6.71
C SER A 143 -27.56 -1.59 -5.50
N PHE A 144 -28.41 -1.29 -4.50
CA PHE A 144 -28.02 -0.63 -3.26
C PHE A 144 -27.00 -1.46 -2.48
N VAL A 145 -27.20 -2.78 -2.42
CA VAL A 145 -26.25 -3.71 -1.79
C VAL A 145 -24.94 -3.80 -2.57
N GLY A 146 -25.00 -3.75 -3.91
CA GLY A 146 -23.81 -3.63 -4.77
C GLY A 146 -23.05 -2.31 -4.57
N ALA A 147 -23.77 -1.20 -4.37
CA ALA A 147 -23.21 0.13 -4.12
C ALA A 147 -22.58 0.24 -2.73
N LEU A 148 -23.22 -0.35 -1.70
CA LEU A 148 -22.70 -0.46 -0.33
C LEU A 148 -21.44 -1.32 -0.22
N ARG A 149 -21.20 -2.22 -1.18
CA ARG A 149 -19.95 -2.99 -1.33
C ARG A 149 -18.83 -2.18 -2.00
N THR A 150 -19.13 -1.11 -2.73
CA THR A 150 -18.16 -0.41 -3.60
C THR A 150 -17.83 1.03 -3.19
N ARG A 151 -18.29 1.50 -2.01
CA ARG A 151 -17.98 2.83 -1.42
C ARG A 151 -18.21 4.03 -2.37
N ARG A 152 -19.18 3.98 -3.30
CA ARG A 152 -19.56 5.16 -4.11
C ARG A 152 -20.80 5.86 -3.53
N SER A 153 -20.81 7.17 -3.65
CA SER A 153 -21.74 8.14 -3.03
C SER A 153 -23.20 7.70 -3.07
N GLY A 154 -23.79 7.48 -1.90
CA GLY A 154 -25.19 7.06 -1.70
C GLY A 154 -26.26 8.04 -2.18
N THR A 155 -25.89 9.13 -2.85
CA THR A 155 -26.83 10.15 -3.36
C THR A 155 -27.69 9.63 -4.52
N GLY A 156 -27.16 8.75 -5.38
CA GLY A 156 -27.94 8.17 -6.50
C GLY A 156 -29.01 7.17 -6.04
N SER A 157 -28.67 6.26 -5.12
CA SER A 157 -29.63 5.23 -4.67
C SER A 157 -30.74 5.80 -3.79
N TRP A 158 -30.48 6.88 -3.03
CA TRP A 158 -31.49 7.53 -2.20
C TRP A 158 -32.60 8.17 -3.03
N TYR A 159 -32.27 8.83 -4.15
CA TYR A 159 -33.26 9.42 -5.06
C TYR A 159 -34.18 8.34 -5.68
N PHE A 160 -33.62 7.19 -6.06
CA PHE A 160 -34.41 6.09 -6.62
C PHE A 160 -35.24 5.34 -5.58
N LEU A 161 -34.75 5.21 -4.34
CA LEU A 161 -35.54 4.68 -3.21
C LEU A 161 -36.74 5.59 -2.90
N LEU A 162 -36.53 6.91 -2.95
CA LEU A 162 -37.60 7.91 -2.78
C LEU A 162 -38.65 7.79 -3.88
N MET A 163 -38.22 7.62 -5.14
CA MET A 163 -39.11 7.50 -6.29
C MET A 163 -39.89 6.18 -6.31
N SER A 164 -39.26 5.06 -5.96
CA SER A 164 -39.91 3.75 -5.87
C SER A 164 -40.86 3.64 -4.66
N THR A 165 -40.50 4.25 -3.53
CA THR A 165 -41.40 4.38 -2.35
C THR A 165 -42.58 5.31 -2.66
N GLY A 166 -42.33 6.42 -3.38
CA GLY A 166 -43.37 7.33 -3.86
C GLY A 166 -44.32 6.65 -4.86
N LEU A 167 -43.80 5.77 -5.73
CA LEU A 167 -44.62 4.98 -6.64
C LEU A 167 -45.48 3.94 -5.91
N LEU A 168 -44.91 3.28 -4.90
CA LEU A 168 -45.65 2.34 -4.05
C LEU A 168 -46.75 3.05 -3.26
N PHE A 169 -46.44 4.24 -2.72
CA PHE A 169 -47.42 5.09 -2.04
C PHE A 169 -48.52 5.56 -2.99
N ALA A 170 -48.18 5.98 -4.21
CA ALA A 170 -49.15 6.39 -5.23
C ALA A 170 -50.05 5.23 -5.68
N ALA A 171 -49.51 4.02 -5.85
CA ALA A 171 -50.29 2.81 -6.13
C ALA A 171 -51.23 2.45 -4.96
N THR A 172 -50.77 2.62 -3.72
CA THR A 172 -51.57 2.39 -2.52
C THR A 172 -52.69 3.44 -2.38
N ALA A 173 -52.40 4.71 -2.66
CA ALA A 173 -53.37 5.81 -2.66
C ALA A 173 -54.40 5.66 -3.80
N ALA A 174 -53.98 5.20 -4.99
CA ALA A 174 -54.88 4.88 -6.09
C ALA A 174 -55.79 3.68 -5.77
N GLY A 175 -55.25 2.66 -5.08
CA GLY A 175 -56.04 1.56 -4.52
C GLY A 175 -57.04 2.04 -3.46
N TYR A 176 -56.65 2.98 -2.61
CA TYR A 176 -57.52 3.61 -1.61
C TYR A 176 -58.62 4.49 -2.25
N TRP A 177 -58.36 5.14 -3.38
CA TRP A 177 -59.40 5.85 -4.13
C TRP A 177 -60.46 4.87 -4.66
N ARG A 178 -60.04 3.67 -5.08
CA ARG A 178 -60.93 2.58 -5.53
C ARG A 178 -61.69 1.89 -4.38
N PHE A 179 -61.21 2.04 -3.14
CA PHE A 179 -61.88 1.66 -1.88
C PHE A 179 -63.23 2.35 -1.70
N SER A 180 -63.44 3.50 -2.34
CA SER A 180 -64.73 4.21 -2.35
C SER A 180 -65.76 3.61 -3.31
N ILE A 181 -65.36 2.61 -4.12
CA ILE A 181 -66.17 2.06 -5.23
C ILE A 181 -66.51 0.57 -5.01
N ASP A 182 -65.62 -0.24 -4.41
CA ASP A 182 -65.91 -1.66 -4.12
C ASP A 182 -65.12 -2.21 -2.90
N PRO A 183 -65.78 -2.59 -1.78
CA PRO A 183 -65.12 -2.93 -0.51
C PRO A 183 -64.48 -4.32 -0.45
N HIS A 184 -64.81 -5.26 -1.34
CA HIS A 184 -64.24 -6.63 -1.30
C HIS A 184 -62.86 -6.75 -1.95
N ALA A 185 -62.56 -5.93 -2.96
CA ALA A 185 -61.24 -5.86 -3.59
C ALA A 185 -60.16 -5.21 -2.68
N ALA A 186 -60.60 -4.44 -1.68
CA ALA A 186 -59.78 -3.59 -0.83
C ALA A 186 -58.91 -4.35 0.18
N PHE A 187 -59.43 -5.43 0.78
CA PHE A 187 -58.70 -6.21 1.78
C PHE A 187 -57.52 -6.97 1.16
N VAL A 188 -57.70 -7.50 -0.06
CA VAL A 188 -56.67 -8.26 -0.79
C VAL A 188 -55.51 -7.35 -1.19
N VAL A 189 -55.80 -6.13 -1.66
CA VAL A 189 -54.78 -5.15 -2.05
C VAL A 189 -54.00 -4.62 -0.83
N ALA A 190 -54.68 -4.36 0.29
CA ALA A 190 -54.03 -3.93 1.54
C ALA A 190 -53.16 -5.04 2.15
N ALA A 191 -53.65 -6.28 2.19
CA ALA A 191 -52.90 -7.43 2.69
C ALA A 191 -51.69 -7.75 1.79
N ALA A 192 -51.84 -7.67 0.47
CA ALA A 192 -50.74 -7.84 -0.47
C ALA A 192 -49.67 -6.73 -0.33
N SER A 193 -50.08 -5.48 -0.13
CA SER A 193 -49.16 -4.34 0.07
C SER A 193 -48.38 -4.48 1.37
N LEU A 194 -49.02 -4.92 2.45
CA LEU A 194 -48.37 -5.20 3.73
C LEU A 194 -47.38 -6.37 3.63
N GLY A 195 -47.76 -7.44 2.92
CA GLY A 195 -46.89 -8.59 2.64
C GLY A 195 -45.62 -8.18 1.89
N VAL A 196 -45.75 -7.33 0.86
CA VAL A 196 -44.61 -6.80 0.09
C VAL A 196 -43.69 -5.93 0.97
N LEU A 197 -44.25 -5.08 1.82
CA LEU A 197 -43.46 -4.24 2.74
C LEU A 197 -42.65 -5.08 3.74
N ILE A 198 -43.27 -6.11 4.33
CA ILE A 198 -42.59 -7.00 5.27
C ILE A 198 -41.49 -7.80 4.56
N SER A 199 -41.77 -8.37 3.38
CA SER A 199 -40.77 -9.11 2.60
C SER A 199 -39.59 -8.22 2.17
N ALA A 200 -39.84 -6.97 1.76
CA ALA A 200 -38.78 -6.02 1.44
C ALA A 200 -37.94 -5.67 2.68
N GLY A 201 -38.57 -5.43 3.83
CA GLY A 201 -37.88 -5.15 5.09
C GLY A 201 -36.97 -6.30 5.55
N VAL A 202 -37.47 -7.54 5.50
CA VAL A 202 -36.69 -8.75 5.85
C VAL A 202 -35.53 -8.96 4.88
N PHE A 203 -35.75 -8.76 3.58
CA PHE A 203 -34.70 -8.89 2.56
C PHE A 203 -33.57 -7.87 2.77
N VAL A 204 -33.91 -6.60 3.04
CA VAL A 204 -32.94 -5.54 3.36
C VAL A 204 -32.16 -5.88 4.65
N LEU A 205 -32.83 -6.37 5.69
CA LEU A 205 -32.20 -6.76 6.95
C LEU A 205 -31.20 -7.91 6.77
N VAL A 206 -31.58 -8.97 6.04
CA VAL A 206 -30.70 -10.11 5.75
C VAL A 206 -29.47 -9.67 4.96
N LEU A 207 -29.63 -8.74 4.02
CA LEU A 207 -28.51 -8.21 3.24
C LEU A 207 -27.61 -7.28 4.06
N ALA A 208 -28.17 -6.49 4.97
CA ALA A 208 -27.39 -5.66 5.89
C ALA A 208 -26.53 -6.52 6.84
N ILE A 209 -27.10 -7.60 7.38
CA ILE A 209 -26.38 -8.56 8.25
C ILE A 209 -25.25 -9.24 7.47
N ARG A 210 -25.53 -9.77 6.26
CA ARG A 210 -24.51 -10.40 5.41
C ARG A 210 -23.43 -9.41 4.94
N GLY A 211 -23.81 -8.16 4.65
CA GLY A 211 -22.88 -7.09 4.28
C GLY A 211 -21.95 -6.71 5.43
N ASN A 212 -22.46 -6.63 6.67
CA ASN A 212 -21.65 -6.38 7.86
C ASN A 212 -20.68 -7.53 8.16
N GLY A 213 -21.12 -8.79 7.99
CA GLY A 213 -20.25 -9.96 8.10
C GLY A 213 -19.12 -9.97 7.07
N ALA A 214 -19.42 -9.63 5.81
CA ALA A 214 -18.40 -9.54 4.75
C ALA A 214 -17.38 -8.42 5.01
N ARG A 215 -17.81 -7.25 5.48
CA ARG A 215 -16.92 -6.15 5.87
C ARG A 215 -16.02 -6.52 7.05
N ALA A 216 -16.56 -7.23 8.04
CA ALA A 216 -15.78 -7.72 9.17
C ALA A 216 -14.74 -8.76 8.73
N ALA A 217 -15.05 -9.61 7.76
CA ALA A 217 -14.10 -10.56 7.18
C ALA A 217 -12.98 -9.86 6.39
N GLU A 218 -13.33 -8.90 5.52
CA GLU A 218 -12.35 -8.13 4.74
C GLU A 218 -11.43 -7.28 5.64
N ALA A 219 -11.97 -6.66 6.68
CA ALA A 219 -11.18 -5.92 7.66
C ALA A 219 -10.19 -6.84 8.41
N ARG A 220 -10.62 -8.03 8.81
CA ARG A 220 -9.73 -9.03 9.45
C ARG A 220 -8.63 -9.49 8.50
N GLU A 221 -8.96 -9.72 7.23
CA GLU A 221 -7.98 -10.14 6.23
C GLU A 221 -6.94 -9.04 5.95
N LEU A 222 -7.36 -7.77 5.86
CA LEU A 222 -6.45 -6.64 5.70
C LEU A 222 -5.53 -6.46 6.92
N THR A 223 -6.06 -6.60 8.14
CA THR A 223 -5.23 -6.57 9.35
C THR A 223 -4.24 -7.73 9.36
N ALA A 224 -4.69 -8.96 9.08
CA ALA A 224 -3.81 -10.13 9.01
C ALA A 224 -2.71 -9.98 7.94
N ARG A 225 -3.00 -9.32 6.81
CA ARG A 225 -1.99 -9.00 5.77
C ARG A 225 -0.96 -8.00 6.30
N ARG A 226 -1.40 -6.91 6.93
CA ARG A 226 -0.51 -5.91 7.53
C ARG A 226 0.38 -6.51 8.61
N ASP A 227 -0.18 -7.39 9.45
CA ASP A 227 0.57 -8.07 10.50
C ASP A 227 1.64 -9.00 9.90
N ARG A 228 1.32 -9.71 8.81
CA ARG A 228 2.30 -10.52 8.07
C ARG A 228 3.41 -9.67 7.42
N GLU A 229 3.05 -8.54 6.81
CA GLU A 229 4.03 -7.60 6.24
C GLU A 229 4.94 -6.99 7.31
N ALA A 230 4.37 -6.62 8.46
CA ALA A 230 5.13 -6.11 9.60
C ALA A 230 6.08 -7.17 10.17
N ALA A 231 5.61 -8.41 10.35
CA ALA A 231 6.43 -9.52 10.80
C ALA A 231 7.57 -9.82 9.81
N LEU A 232 7.30 -9.78 8.50
CA LEU A 232 8.33 -9.95 7.46
C LEU A 232 9.39 -8.85 7.52
N ARG A 233 8.98 -7.58 7.63
CA ARG A 233 9.92 -6.47 7.75
C ARG A 233 10.76 -6.58 9.02
N ALA A 234 10.17 -7.06 10.12
CA ALA A 234 10.91 -7.31 11.36
C ALA A 234 11.92 -8.46 11.20
N ASP A 235 11.57 -9.54 10.52
CA ASP A 235 12.46 -10.67 10.23
C ASP A 235 13.66 -10.22 9.35
N LEU A 236 13.39 -9.53 8.24
CA LEU A 236 14.45 -9.04 7.35
C LEU A 236 15.38 -8.03 8.04
N ARG A 237 14.83 -7.17 8.92
CA ARG A 237 15.64 -6.26 9.74
C ARG A 237 16.49 -7.01 10.76
N THR A 238 15.96 -8.06 11.37
CA THR A 238 16.73 -8.93 12.28
C THR A 238 17.90 -9.57 11.52
N GLN A 239 17.64 -10.14 10.34
CA GLN A 239 18.69 -10.74 9.49
C GLN A 239 19.74 -9.71 9.05
N LEU A 240 19.33 -8.48 8.71
CA LEU A 240 20.27 -7.40 8.42
C LEU A 240 21.14 -7.06 9.63
N THR A 241 20.52 -6.93 10.80
CA THR A 241 21.22 -6.59 12.05
C THR A 241 22.25 -7.65 12.41
N GLU A 242 21.89 -8.93 12.27
CA GLU A 242 22.81 -10.05 12.48
C GLU A 242 23.98 -10.00 11.48
N LEU A 243 23.69 -9.81 10.19
CA LEU A 243 24.72 -9.68 9.15
C LEU A 243 25.69 -8.51 9.44
N ILE A 244 25.16 -7.35 9.84
CA ILE A 244 25.95 -6.18 10.22
C ILE A 244 26.83 -6.52 11.43
N SER A 245 26.27 -7.11 12.47
CA SER A 245 27.01 -7.50 13.69
C SER A 245 28.16 -8.47 13.37
N THR A 246 27.90 -9.50 12.57
CA THR A 246 28.92 -10.47 12.16
C THR A 246 30.02 -9.80 11.34
N CYS A 247 29.66 -8.95 10.37
CA CYS A 247 30.66 -8.27 9.54
C CYS A 247 31.49 -7.27 10.34
N ARG A 248 30.88 -6.54 11.30
CA ARG A 248 31.61 -5.65 12.21
C ARG A 248 32.65 -6.41 13.03
N SER A 249 32.24 -7.51 13.65
CA SER A 249 33.14 -8.35 14.44
C SER A 249 34.29 -8.94 13.61
N GLU A 250 34.00 -9.40 12.38
CA GLU A 250 35.03 -9.91 11.47
C GLU A 250 35.99 -8.81 11.00
N ALA A 251 35.50 -7.59 10.73
CA ALA A 251 36.34 -6.46 10.35
C ALA A 251 37.29 -6.04 11.49
N GLU A 252 36.79 -5.99 12.72
CA GLU A 252 37.62 -5.77 13.90
C GLU A 252 38.71 -6.84 14.04
N ALA A 253 38.36 -8.12 13.81
CA ALA A 253 39.32 -9.22 13.83
C ALA A 253 40.38 -9.15 12.71
N ILE A 254 40.06 -8.50 11.58
CA ILE A 254 41.02 -8.26 10.48
C ILE A 254 42.01 -7.14 10.85
N VAL A 255 41.54 -6.11 11.55
CA VAL A 255 42.34 -4.92 11.91
C VAL A 255 43.11 -5.12 13.23
N ALA A 256 42.60 -5.94 14.16
CA ALA A 256 43.20 -6.19 15.46
C ALA A 256 44.68 -6.66 15.42
N PRO A 257 45.11 -7.52 14.47
CA PRO A 257 46.50 -7.96 14.36
C PRO A 257 47.46 -6.89 13.79
N LEU A 258 46.96 -5.76 13.28
CA LEU A 258 47.83 -4.68 12.83
C LEU A 258 48.60 -4.10 14.01
N ASP A 259 49.89 -3.82 13.78
CA ASP A 259 50.72 -3.13 14.77
C ASP A 259 50.17 -1.72 15.07
N ALA A 260 50.60 -1.15 16.20
CA ALA A 260 50.11 0.14 16.65
C ALA A 260 50.41 1.27 15.65
N GLU A 261 51.54 1.20 14.95
CA GLU A 261 51.96 2.20 13.97
C GLU A 261 51.05 2.19 12.74
N LYS A 262 50.76 1.02 12.17
CA LYS A 262 49.82 0.84 11.06
C LYS A 262 48.41 1.26 11.43
N ARG A 263 47.95 0.98 12.65
CA ARG A 263 46.62 1.46 13.10
C ARG A 263 46.55 2.98 13.12
N VAL A 264 47.55 3.64 13.71
CA VAL A 264 47.64 5.11 13.71
C VAL A 264 47.76 5.67 12.30
N ALA A 265 48.56 5.04 11.43
CA ALA A 265 48.69 5.44 10.04
C ALA A 265 47.36 5.30 9.28
N LEU A 266 46.61 4.22 9.52
CA LEU A 266 45.28 4.01 8.94
C LEU A 266 44.28 5.07 9.42
N ASP A 267 44.25 5.37 10.72
CA ASP A 267 43.42 6.44 11.30
C ASP A 267 43.72 7.80 10.68
N THR A 268 45.00 8.12 10.56
CA THR A 268 45.48 9.39 10.00
C THR A 268 45.15 9.50 8.50
N ALA A 269 45.33 8.42 7.74
CA ALA A 269 45.03 8.38 6.32
C ALA A 269 43.52 8.56 6.06
N VAL A 270 42.67 7.79 6.77
CA VAL A 270 41.21 7.89 6.65
C VAL A 270 40.72 9.29 7.04
N ALA A 271 41.20 9.85 8.15
CA ALA A 271 40.85 11.21 8.56
C ALA A 271 41.22 12.26 7.50
N ALA A 272 42.38 12.12 6.86
CA ALA A 272 42.78 12.99 5.75
C ALA A 272 41.88 12.84 4.52
N GLY A 273 41.46 11.61 4.21
CA GLY A 273 40.48 11.33 3.15
C GLY A 273 39.10 11.93 3.44
N VAL A 274 38.60 11.80 4.67
CA VAL A 274 37.33 12.42 5.11
C VAL A 274 37.39 13.93 4.99
N ALA A 275 38.49 14.56 5.40
CA ALA A 275 38.68 16.00 5.24
C ALA A 275 38.71 16.42 3.75
N ALA A 276 39.23 15.57 2.86
CA ALA A 276 39.20 15.82 1.41
C ALA A 276 37.76 15.71 0.85
N VAL A 277 36.97 14.74 1.30
CA VAL A 277 35.55 14.61 0.96
C VAL A 277 34.76 15.83 1.43
N GLU A 278 34.96 16.25 2.68
CA GLU A 278 34.26 17.39 3.28
C GLU A 278 34.50 18.69 2.52
N LYS A 279 35.75 18.95 2.10
CA LYS A 279 36.11 20.14 1.32
C LYS A 279 35.34 20.29 0.01
N ARG A 280 34.79 19.20 -0.53
CA ARG A 280 33.99 19.25 -1.76
C ARG A 280 32.60 19.81 -1.53
N GLY A 281 32.08 19.77 -0.30
CA GLY A 281 30.78 20.35 0.03
C GLY A 281 29.58 19.69 -0.66
N VAL A 282 29.72 18.44 -1.13
CA VAL A 282 28.65 17.73 -1.87
C VAL A 282 27.74 16.93 -0.93
N LEU A 283 28.29 16.31 0.12
CA LEU A 283 27.51 15.47 1.02
C LEU A 283 26.61 16.29 1.95
N GLU A 284 25.45 15.73 2.29
CA GLU A 284 24.60 16.30 3.33
C GLU A 284 25.32 16.42 4.68
N ALA A 285 24.93 17.43 5.45
CA ALA A 285 25.48 17.68 6.79
C ALA A 285 25.32 16.47 7.73
N ALA A 286 24.31 15.62 7.53
CA ALA A 286 24.13 14.39 8.31
C ALA A 286 25.23 13.37 8.02
N ALA A 287 25.50 13.07 6.75
CA ALA A 287 26.56 12.15 6.34
C ALA A 287 27.96 12.64 6.77
N ILE A 288 28.21 13.96 6.70
CA ILE A 288 29.47 14.55 7.18
C ILE A 288 29.62 14.40 8.70
N ARG A 289 28.54 14.57 9.47
CA ARG A 289 28.58 14.33 10.92
C ARG A 289 28.92 12.87 11.22
N GLU A 290 28.25 11.92 10.58
CA GLU A 290 28.52 10.49 10.75
C GLU A 290 29.99 10.13 10.45
N LEU A 291 30.55 10.63 9.34
CA LEU A 291 31.96 10.42 8.98
C LEU A 291 32.94 10.94 10.04
N ARG A 292 32.53 11.93 10.85
CA ARG A 292 33.37 12.54 11.90
C ARG A 292 33.21 11.87 13.27
N THR A 293 32.01 11.38 13.59
CA THR A 293 31.67 10.97 14.96
C THR A 293 31.71 9.46 15.18
N SER A 294 31.51 8.66 14.14
CA SER A 294 31.30 7.23 14.30
C SER A 294 32.60 6.45 14.34
N CYS A 295 32.61 5.35 15.11
CA CYS A 295 33.70 4.37 15.03
C CYS A 295 33.76 3.81 13.59
N ARG A 296 34.95 3.76 12.97
CA ARG A 296 35.12 3.34 11.57
C ARG A 296 34.46 1.99 11.28
N GLY A 297 34.68 1.02 12.18
CA GLY A 297 34.12 -0.32 12.05
C GLY A 297 32.59 -0.33 12.12
N GLU A 298 31.99 0.55 12.92
CA GLU A 298 30.54 0.69 13.01
C GLU A 298 29.96 1.29 11.73
N LEU A 299 30.55 2.39 11.24
CA LEU A 299 30.07 3.13 10.08
C LEU A 299 30.21 2.34 8.77
N ARG A 300 31.26 1.53 8.64
CA ARG A 300 31.57 0.75 7.43
C ARG A 300 30.41 -0.12 6.93
N TYR A 301 29.64 -0.68 7.87
CA TYR A 301 28.51 -1.58 7.60
C TYR A 301 27.17 -1.00 8.05
N ASP A 302 27.11 0.31 8.33
CA ASP A 302 25.86 0.96 8.70
C ASP A 302 25.02 1.23 7.45
N VAL A 303 24.10 0.31 7.16
CA VAL A 303 23.21 0.37 5.99
C VAL A 303 21.76 0.16 6.40
N ALA A 304 20.85 0.85 5.73
CA ALA A 304 19.42 0.66 5.88
C ALA A 304 18.84 -0.19 4.72
N LEU A 305 17.83 -1.01 5.04
CA LEU A 305 16.98 -1.72 4.07
C LEU A 305 15.75 -0.89 3.69
#